data_AF-A0ABC8BK94-F1
#
_entry.id   AF-A0ABC8BK94-F1
#
_cell.length_a   1.000
_cell.length_b   1.000
_cell.length_c   1.000
_cell.angle_alpha   90.00
_cell.angle_beta   90.00
_cell.angle_gamma   90.00
#
_symmetry.space_group_name_H-M   'P 1'
#
loop_
_entity.id
_entity.type
_entity.pdbx_description
1 polymer ?
#
loop_
_entity_poly.entity_id
_entity_poly.type
_entity_poly.pdbx_seq_one_letter_code
_entity_poly.pdbx_strand_id
1 'polypeptide(L)' 'MLRIDHPDGTRESFTYNAHGQVLTHNDGKDQTTHLARNARGLTTRRQAPKGLIVAYQYDAS' A
#
# COMPACT_ATOMS: atom_id res chain seq x y z
N MET A 1 -9.94 -5.84 -5.29
CA MET A 1 -9.99 -5.01 -4.06
C MET A 1 -10.45 -5.90 -2.93
N LEU A 2 -9.75 -5.89 -1.79
CA LEU A 2 -10.15 -6.55 -0.55
C LEU A 2 -10.65 -5.48 0.43
N ARG A 3 -11.71 -5.75 1.18
CA ARG A 3 -12.20 -4.90 2.28
C ARG A 3 -12.39 -5.74 3.53
N ILE A 4 -12.04 -5.17 4.68
CA ILE A 4 -12.29 -5.72 6.01
C ILE A 4 -13.20 -4.73 6.73
N ASP A 5 -14.34 -5.21 7.22
CA ASP A 5 -15.30 -4.44 8.02
C ASP A 5 -15.14 -4.86 9.49
N HIS A 6 -14.81 -3.92 10.38
CA HIS A 6 -14.51 -4.19 11.78
C HIS A 6 -15.75 -4.06 12.68
N PRO A 7 -15.79 -4.73 13.86
CA PRO A 7 -16.91 -4.62 14.78
C PRO A 7 -17.15 -3.21 15.35
N ASP A 8 -16.12 -2.36 15.38
CA ASP A 8 -16.22 -0.96 15.81
C ASP A 8 -16.78 -0.02 14.73
N GLY A 9 -17.19 -0.58 13.58
CA GLY A 9 -17.76 0.14 12.45
C GLY A 9 -16.71 0.76 11.52
N THR A 10 -15.42 0.67 11.83
CA THR A 10 -14.35 1.08 10.91
C THR A 10 -14.14 0.04 9.82
N ARG A 11 -13.45 0.44 8.74
CA ARG A 11 -13.17 -0.45 7.60
C ARG A 11 -11.77 -0.20 7.06
N GLU A 12 -11.14 -1.25 6.57
CA GLU A 12 -9.87 -1.16 5.86
C GLU A 12 -10.02 -1.74 4.45
N SER A 13 -9.26 -1.23 3.49
CA SER A 13 -9.27 -1.80 2.14
C SER A 13 -7.92 -1.78 1.44
N PHE A 14 -7.74 -2.74 0.54
CA PHE A 14 -6.49 -3.00 -0.17
C PHE A 14 -6.74 -3.20 -1.66
N THR A 15 -5.84 -2.67 -2.47
CA THR A 15 -5.72 -3.03 -3.89
C THR A 15 -4.42 -3.77 -4.13
N TYR A 16 -4.41 -4.59 -5.18
CA TYR A 16 -3.31 -5.49 -5.48
C TYR A 16 -2.95 -5.44 -6.96
N ASN A 17 -1.69 -5.68 -7.27
CA ASN A 17 -1.26 -6.01 -8.63
C ASN A 17 -1.61 -7.47 -8.98
N ALA A 18 -1.33 -7.88 -10.22
CA ALA A 18 -1.55 -9.24 -10.71
C ALA A 18 -0.74 -10.32 -9.95
N HIS A 19 0.30 -9.92 -9.22
CA HIS A 19 1.12 -10.81 -8.37
C HIS A 19 0.61 -10.89 -6.92
N GLY A 20 -0.56 -10.32 -6.61
CA GLY A 20 -1.12 -10.34 -5.26
C GLY A 20 -0.40 -9.41 -4.28
N GLN A 21 0.38 -8.43 -4.77
CA GLN A 21 1.10 -7.49 -3.92
C GLN A 21 0.32 -6.18 -3.76
N VAL A 22 0.28 -5.65 -2.55
CA VAL A 22 -0.48 -4.43 -2.21
C VAL A 22 0.07 -3.22 -2.99
N LEU A 23 -0.85 -2.47 -3.62
CA LEU A 23 -0.60 -1.19 -4.29
C LEU A 23 -1.18 0.00 -3.52
N THR A 24 -2.34 -0.17 -2.89
CA THR A 24 -2.93 0.84 -2.00
C THR A 24 -3.46 0.19 -0.74
N HIS A 25 -3.36 0.91 0.37
CA HIS A 25 -4.00 0.59 1.64
C HIS A 25 -4.77 1.81 2.12
N ASN A 26 -6.07 1.68 2.30
CA ASN A 26 -6.91 2.67 2.97
C ASN A 26 -7.24 2.15 4.38
N ASP A 27 -6.84 2.89 5.41
CA ASP A 27 -7.02 2.49 6.80
C ASP A 27 -8.41 2.86 7.36
N GLY A 28 -8.68 2.49 8.62
CA GLY A 28 -9.93 2.80 9.33
C GLY A 28 -10.25 4.29 9.49
N LYS A 29 -9.32 5.20 9.16
CA LYS A 29 -9.50 6.66 9.18
C LYS A 29 -9.65 7.25 7.78
N ASP A 30 -9.93 6.40 6.78
CA ASP A 30 -9.97 6.74 5.36
C ASP A 30 -8.66 7.40 4.86
N GLN A 31 -7.52 7.03 5.46
CA GLN A 31 -6.22 7.51 5.01
C GLN A 31 -5.58 6.50 4.05
N THR A 32 -5.18 6.99 2.88
CA THR A 32 -4.59 6.15 1.83
C THR A 32 -3.07 6.23 1.79
N THR A 33 -2.42 5.06 1.85
CA THR A 33 -1.00 4.87 1.52
C THR A 33 -0.86 4.20 0.15
N HIS A 34 -0.03 4.75 -0.73
CA HIS A 34 0.28 4.15 -2.03
C HIS A 34 1.68 3.52 -2.05
N LEU A 35 1.79 2.38 -2.72
CA LEU A 35 3.01 1.59 -2.85
C LEU A 35 3.30 1.32 -4.33
N ALA A 36 4.56 1.50 -4.74
CA ALA A 36 5.08 0.99 -6.01
C ALA A 36 6.12 -0.10 -5.75
N ARG A 37 6.22 -1.06 -6.66
CA ARG A 37 7.11 -2.22 -6.51
C ARG A 37 7.93 -2.46 -7.78
N ASN A 38 9.14 -2.98 -7.61
CA ASN A 38 9.95 -3.47 -8.74
C ASN A 38 9.58 -4.89 -9.14
N ALA A 39 10.24 -5.44 -10.16
CA ALA A 39 10.03 -6.81 -10.65
C ALA A 39 10.33 -7.89 -9.60
N ARG A 40 11.16 -7.58 -8.58
CA ARG A 40 11.42 -8.46 -7.43
C ARG A 40 10.32 -8.38 -6.34
N GLY A 41 9.32 -7.52 -6.52
CA GLY A 41 8.26 -7.27 -5.54
C GLY A 41 8.63 -6.32 -4.40
N LEU A 42 9.86 -5.79 -4.39
CA LEU A 42 10.34 -4.87 -3.36
C LEU A 42 9.71 -3.49 -3.56
N THR A 43 9.31 -2.84 -2.47
CA THR A 43 8.70 -1.51 -2.50
C THR A 43 9.73 -0.46 -2.92
N THR A 44 9.56 0.15 -4.09
CA THR A 44 10.46 1.22 -4.58
C THR A 44 9.96 2.61 -4.22
N ARG A 45 8.67 2.76 -3.93
CA ARG A 45 8.08 4.04 -3.52
C ARG A 45 6.95 3.81 -2.53
N ARG A 46 6.89 4.64 -1.49
CA ARG A 46 5.76 4.76 -0.58
C ARG A 46 5.32 6.22 -0.52
N GLN A 47 4.04 6.47 -0.76
CA GLN A 47 3.42 7.78 -0.54
C GLN A 47 2.46 7.68 0.63
N ALA A 48 2.75 8.43 1.70
CA ALA A 48 1.90 8.52 2.87
C ALA A 48 0.67 9.40 2.60
N PRO A 49 -0.40 9.31 3.41
CA PRO A 49 -1.63 10.09 3.24
C PRO A 49 -1.40 11.60 3.18
N LYS A 50 -0.40 12.09 3.93
CA LYS A 50 -0.02 13.52 3.97
C LYS A 50 0.89 13.95 2.81
N GLY A 51 1.02 13.13 1.77
CA GLY A 51 1.81 13.42 0.58
C GLY A 51 3.32 13.18 0.72
N LEU A 52 3.84 12.86 1.92
CA LEU A 52 5.24 12.49 2.09
C LEU A 52 5.58 11.27 1.23
N ILE A 53 6.59 11.41 0.38
CA ILE A 53 7.08 10.34 -0.50
C ILE A 53 8.44 9.86 0.01
N VAL A 54 8.57 8.55 0.15
CA VAL A 54 9.85 7.88 0.38
C VAL A 54 10.14 6.98 -0.82
N ALA A 55 11.33 7.12 -1.39
CA ALA A 55 11.82 6.26 -2.46
C ALA A 55 12.89 5.32 -1.90
N TYR A 56 12.86 4.07 -2.33
CA TYR A 56 13.83 3.05 -1.96
C TYR A 56 14.56 2.59 -3.22
N GLN A 57 15.86 2.43 -3.08
CA GLN A 57 16.72 1.81 -4.07
C GLN A 57 17.36 0.61 -3.42
N TYR A 58 17.43 -0.47 -4.17
CA TYR A 58 18.02 -1.73 -3.74
C TYR A 58 19.16 -2.02 -4.70
N ASP A 59 20.25 -2.51 -4.14
CA ASP A 59 21.29 -3.13 -4.94
C ASP A 59 20.77 -4.39 -5.66
N ALA A 60 21.52 -4.80 -6.67
CA ALA A 60 21.23 -6.02 -7.41
C ALA A 60 21.78 -7.28 -6.71
N SER A 61 22.49 -7.11 -5.60
CA SER A 61 23.31 -8.15 -4.95
C SER A 61 22.51 -9.19 -4.18
#